data_AF-A0A965AEB4-F1
#
_entry.id   AF-A0A965AEB4-F1
#
_cell.length_a   1.000
_cell.length_b   1.000
_cell.length_c   1.000
_cell.angle_alpha   90.00
_cell.angle_beta   90.00
_cell.angle_gamma   90.00
#
_symmetry.space_group_name_H-M   'P 1'
#
loop_
_entity.id
_entity.type
_entity.pdbx_description
1 polymer ?
#
loop_
_entity_poly.entity_id
_entity_poly.type
_entity_poly.pdbx_seq_one_letter_code
_entity_poly.pdbx_strand_id
1 'polypeptide(L)'
;MNGKEVPDANSLRFRIATLSVGGEARIGAIRKGRIFEKRVRLIAAPEDPPRDLSLITGTNPYAGAEVANLSPALAEELALDSEAEGVIVLRLKRRSPADRIGLEPGDILVRLNGRTIESVSELKKILMEDFSIWRIEISRSGRLLQLIIRG
;
A
#
# COMPACT_ATOMS: atom_id res chain seq x y z
N MET A 1 -17.02 45.75 -7.13
CA MET A 1 -15.84 46.63 -7.18
C MET A 1 -15.07 46.49 -5.89
N ASN A 2 -13.73 46.47 -6.00
CA ASN A 2 -12.70 46.50 -4.96
C ASN A 2 -12.20 45.14 -4.48
N GLY A 3 -11.11 44.71 -5.11
CA GLY A 3 -10.24 43.68 -4.57
C GLY A 3 -9.54 44.13 -3.28
N LYS A 4 -8.64 43.25 -2.85
CA LYS A 4 -7.92 43.16 -1.57
C LYS A 4 -8.62 42.21 -0.60
N GLU A 5 -7.98 41.24 0.02
CA GLU A 5 -6.56 40.89 0.10
C GLU A 5 -6.53 39.45 0.64
N VAL A 6 -5.67 38.60 0.10
CA VAL A 6 -5.27 37.37 0.81
C VAL A 6 -4.19 37.78 1.80
N PRO A 7 -4.44 37.61 3.10
CA PRO A 7 -3.45 36.95 3.95
C PRO A 7 -4.22 36.01 4.91
N ASP A 8 -3.98 34.72 4.93
CA ASP A 8 -2.72 34.20 5.44
C ASP A 8 -2.70 32.69 5.18
N ALA A 9 -1.61 32.18 4.64
CA ALA A 9 -1.42 30.76 4.34
C ALA A 9 -1.33 29.87 5.61
N ASN A 10 -1.46 30.42 6.82
CA ASN A 10 -1.41 29.66 8.08
C ASN A 10 -2.75 29.51 8.80
N SER A 11 -3.85 30.07 8.30
CA SER A 11 -5.17 29.89 8.94
C SER A 11 -5.88 28.58 8.57
N LEU A 12 -5.31 27.78 7.64
CA LEU A 12 -5.86 26.48 7.24
C LEU A 12 -5.56 25.36 8.27
N ARG A 13 -4.88 25.66 9.39
CA ARG A 13 -4.36 24.63 10.31
C ARG A 13 -5.22 24.35 11.55
N PHE A 14 -6.38 24.99 11.75
CA PHE A 14 -7.10 24.87 13.03
C PHE A 14 -8.59 24.51 13.00
N ARG A 15 -9.14 23.98 11.90
CA ARG A 15 -10.54 23.48 11.88
C ARG A 15 -10.74 22.08 11.29
N ILE A 16 -9.69 21.25 11.22
CA ILE A 16 -9.81 19.82 10.83
C ILE A 16 -9.76 18.91 12.07
N ALA A 17 -9.89 19.45 13.28
CA ALA A 17 -9.78 18.66 14.51
C ALA A 17 -11.13 18.07 15.00
N THR A 18 -12.25 18.32 14.32
CA THR A 18 -13.57 17.89 14.83
C THR A 18 -14.66 17.77 13.76
N LEU A 19 -14.31 17.36 12.53
CA LEU A 19 -15.34 16.85 11.61
C LEU A 19 -15.54 15.36 11.88
N SER A 20 -16.54 15.10 12.71
CA SER A 20 -17.16 13.81 12.91
C SER A 20 -17.33 13.08 11.57
N VAL A 21 -16.94 11.80 11.58
CA VAL A 21 -17.28 10.77 10.59
C VAL A 21 -18.59 11.07 9.84
N GLY A 22 -18.53 11.21 8.50
CA GLY A 22 -19.70 11.25 7.61
C GLY A 22 -19.94 12.49 6.73
N GLY A 23 -19.04 13.49 6.68
CA GLY A 23 -19.24 14.71 5.86
C GLY A 23 -18.90 14.56 4.36
N GLU A 24 -19.53 15.31 3.46
CA GLU A 24 -19.12 15.41 2.04
C GLU A 24 -18.04 16.49 1.86
N ALA A 25 -16.97 16.19 1.10
CA ALA A 25 -15.98 17.19 0.70
C ALA A 25 -16.17 17.56 -0.78
N ARG A 26 -16.32 18.85 -1.07
CA ARG A 26 -16.31 19.37 -2.45
C ARG A 26 -14.87 19.65 -2.86
N ILE A 27 -14.35 18.84 -3.78
CA ILE A 27 -13.04 19.07 -4.38
C ILE A 27 -13.27 19.66 -5.78
N GLY A 28 -12.74 20.86 -6.01
CA GLY A 28 -12.67 21.48 -7.33
C GLY A 28 -11.37 21.04 -8.02
N ALA A 29 -11.46 20.33 -9.13
CA ALA A 29 -10.32 19.97 -9.97
C ALA A 29 -10.37 20.76 -11.29
N ILE A 30 -9.24 21.36 -11.69
CA ILE A 30 -9.14 22.03 -12.99
C ILE A 30 -8.57 21.02 -14.00
N ARG A 31 -9.38 20.62 -14.99
CA ARG A 31 -8.91 19.78 -16.12
C ARG A 31 -9.26 20.49 -17.42
N LYS A 32 -8.25 20.79 -18.25
CA LYS A 32 -8.40 21.51 -19.54
C LYS A 32 -9.13 22.87 -19.41
N GLY A 33 -8.80 23.65 -18.39
CA GLY A 33 -9.39 24.99 -18.16
C GLY A 33 -10.85 24.99 -17.71
N ARG A 34 -11.46 23.82 -17.47
CA ARG A 34 -12.80 23.70 -16.88
C ARG A 34 -12.67 23.26 -15.43
N ILE A 35 -13.34 23.98 -14.53
CA ILE A 35 -13.49 23.61 -13.13
C ILE A 35 -14.53 22.49 -13.08
N PHE A 36 -14.11 21.31 -12.63
CA PHE A 36 -15.01 20.19 -12.32
C PHE A 36 -15.24 20.18 -10.82
N GLU A 37 -16.48 20.43 -10.40
CA GLU A 37 -16.91 20.18 -9.03
C GLU A 37 -17.42 18.75 -8.94
N LYS A 38 -16.66 17.85 -8.30
CA LYS A 38 -17.13 16.49 -8.01
C LYS A 38 -17.46 16.42 -6.53
N ARG A 39 -18.70 16.01 -6.23
CA ARG A 39 -19.10 15.64 -4.87
C ARG A 39 -18.42 14.32 -4.53
N VAL A 40 -17.39 14.36 -3.69
CA VAL A 40 -16.76 13.17 -3.14
C VAL A 40 -17.39 12.93 -1.77
N ARG A 41 -18.13 11.84 -1.63
CA ARG A 41 -18.55 11.37 -0.30
C ARG A 41 -17.26 10.92 0.40
N LEU A 42 -17.03 11.33 1.65
CA LEU A 42 -16.03 10.70 2.52
C LEU A 42 -16.51 9.29 2.86
N ILE A 43 -16.47 8.38 1.88
CA ILE A 43 -16.53 6.95 2.15
C ILE A 43 -15.17 6.57 2.72
N ALA A 44 -15.16 5.73 3.77
CA ALA A 44 -13.92 5.08 4.17
C ALA A 44 -13.34 4.37 2.94
N ALA A 45 -12.02 4.48 2.74
CA ALA A 45 -11.37 3.72 1.68
C ALA A 45 -11.76 2.23 1.80
N PRO A 46 -12.00 1.54 0.68
CA PRO A 46 -12.47 0.17 0.72
C PRO A 46 -11.40 -0.75 1.34
N GLU A 47 -11.82 -1.65 2.23
CA GLU A 47 -10.99 -2.76 2.71
C GLU A 47 -11.14 -3.96 1.76
N ASP A 48 -10.95 -3.70 0.47
CA ASP A 48 -11.04 -4.67 -0.62
C ASP A 48 -9.72 -4.65 -1.41
N PRO A 49 -8.98 -5.78 -1.51
CA PRO A 49 -9.26 -7.07 -0.87
C PRO A 49 -9.25 -7.03 0.66
N PRO A 50 -9.98 -7.93 1.35
CA PRO A 50 -10.01 -7.97 2.81
C PRO A 50 -8.61 -8.21 3.37
N ARG A 51 -8.31 -7.59 4.52
CA ARG A 51 -7.01 -7.74 5.19
C ARG A 51 -6.79 -9.19 5.67
N ASP A 52 -6.06 -9.98 4.88
CA ASP A 52 -5.65 -11.35 5.23
C ASP A 52 -4.31 -11.34 5.97
N LEU A 53 -4.35 -11.24 7.29
CA LEU A 53 -3.14 -11.33 8.12
C LEU A 53 -2.63 -12.76 8.19
N SER A 54 -1.43 -12.98 7.68
CA SER A 54 -0.86 -14.32 7.55
C SER A 54 0.63 -14.36 7.83
N LEU A 55 1.07 -15.34 8.63
CA LEU A 55 2.48 -15.69 8.77
C LEU A 55 2.86 -16.69 7.67
N ILE A 56 3.83 -16.34 6.84
CA ILE A 56 4.39 -17.24 5.83
C ILE A 56 5.35 -18.22 6.48
N THR A 57 5.20 -19.51 6.16
CA THR A 57 6.03 -20.62 6.66
C THR A 57 6.50 -21.50 5.51
N GLY A 58 7.32 -22.51 5.81
CA GLY A 58 7.87 -23.45 4.83
C GLY A 58 9.26 -23.09 4.31
N THR A 59 9.67 -23.75 3.23
CA THR A 59 10.99 -23.58 2.59
C THR A 59 10.88 -22.65 1.39
N ASN A 60 10.69 -21.36 1.66
CA ASN A 60 10.59 -20.33 0.62
C ASN A 60 11.18 -19.00 1.10
N PRO A 61 11.43 -18.03 0.19
CA PRO A 61 12.09 -16.77 0.55
C PRO A 61 11.29 -15.89 1.52
N TYR A 62 9.96 -16.01 1.55
CA TYR A 62 9.08 -15.21 2.42
C TYR A 62 8.85 -15.85 3.79
N ALA A 63 9.38 -17.05 4.05
CA ALA A 63 9.18 -17.72 5.32
C ALA A 63 9.68 -16.87 6.50
N GLY A 64 8.81 -16.70 7.50
CA GLY A 64 9.01 -15.84 8.66
C GLY A 64 8.47 -14.42 8.53
N ALA A 65 7.86 -14.05 7.39
CA ALA A 65 7.17 -12.78 7.22
C ALA A 65 5.70 -12.84 7.65
N GLU A 66 5.25 -11.88 8.47
CA GLU A 66 3.84 -11.56 8.63
C GLU A 66 3.44 -10.61 7.51
N VAL A 67 2.46 -11.01 6.70
CA VAL A 67 2.01 -10.28 5.53
C VAL A 67 0.50 -10.00 5.59
N ALA A 68 0.07 -9.00 4.82
CA ALA A 68 -1.35 -8.70 4.59
C ALA A 68 -1.63 -8.32 3.14
N ASN A 69 -2.86 -8.54 2.70
CA ASN A 69 -3.36 -7.91 1.47
C ASN A 69 -3.32 -6.39 1.64
N LEU A 70 -2.78 -5.68 0.65
CA LEU A 70 -2.80 -4.23 0.63
C LEU A 70 -4.10 -3.76 -0.04
N SER A 71 -5.03 -3.30 0.78
CA SER A 71 -6.24 -2.61 0.33
C SER A 71 -6.04 -1.09 0.36
N PRO A 72 -6.87 -0.30 -0.36
CA PRO A 72 -6.83 1.15 -0.26
C PRO A 72 -6.98 1.67 1.18
N ALA A 73 -7.82 1.02 1.99
CA ALA A 73 -7.95 1.32 3.41
C ALA A 73 -6.64 1.15 4.20
N LEU A 74 -5.95 0.03 3.98
CA LEU A 74 -4.70 -0.26 4.67
C LEU A 74 -3.56 0.63 4.16
N ALA A 75 -3.54 0.93 2.86
CA ALA A 75 -2.58 1.86 2.28
C ALA A 75 -2.71 3.25 2.92
N GLU A 76 -3.94 3.75 3.09
CA GLU A 76 -4.21 5.03 3.77
C GLU A 76 -3.80 4.98 5.25
N GLU A 77 -4.13 3.90 5.97
CA GLU A 77 -3.73 3.68 7.38
C GLU A 77 -2.21 3.76 7.56
N LEU A 78 -1.45 3.21 6.60
CA LEU A 78 0.00 3.15 6.60
C LEU A 78 0.67 4.36 5.93
N ALA A 79 -0.10 5.36 5.51
CA ALA A 79 0.35 6.54 4.77
C ALA A 79 1.17 6.20 3.50
N LEU A 80 0.76 5.14 2.81
CA LEU A 80 1.28 4.69 1.52
C LEU A 80 0.49 5.33 0.38
N ASP A 81 0.96 5.13 -0.85
CA ASP A 81 0.19 5.51 -2.03
C ASP A 81 -1.13 4.72 -2.08
N SER A 82 -2.26 5.42 -2.25
CA SER A 82 -3.58 4.80 -2.35
C SER A 82 -3.74 3.90 -3.58
N GLU A 83 -2.87 4.05 -4.58
CA GLU A 83 -2.82 3.19 -5.77
C GLU A 83 -1.86 1.99 -5.58
N ALA A 84 -1.22 1.85 -4.42
CA ALA A 84 -0.36 0.71 -4.15
C ALA A 84 -1.19 -0.56 -3.95
N GLU A 85 -0.88 -1.58 -4.74
CA GLU A 85 -1.56 -2.87 -4.72
C GLU A 85 -0.55 -4.00 -4.44
N GLY A 86 -1.05 -5.10 -3.89
CA GLY A 86 -0.29 -6.33 -3.69
C GLY A 86 -0.28 -6.81 -2.24
N VAL A 87 0.86 -7.36 -1.79
CA VAL A 87 0.99 -7.95 -0.45
C VAL A 87 2.07 -7.24 0.34
N ILE A 88 1.68 -6.60 1.45
CA ILE A 88 2.60 -5.85 2.30
C ILE A 88 3.21 -6.74 3.39
N VAL A 89 4.50 -6.57 3.64
CA VAL A 89 5.22 -7.13 4.79
C VAL A 89 4.99 -6.23 5.99
N LEU A 90 4.33 -6.75 7.02
CA LEU A 90 4.05 -6.02 8.26
C LEU A 90 5.13 -6.25 9.31
N ARG A 91 5.61 -7.49 9.43
CA ARG A 91 6.66 -7.87 10.38
C ARG A 91 7.51 -9.00 9.84
N LEU A 92 8.72 -9.12 10.39
CA LEU A 92 9.66 -10.19 10.07
C LEU A 92 10.19 -10.85 11.34
N LYS A 93 10.21 -12.17 11.34
CA LYS A 93 10.90 -12.95 12.35
C LYS A 93 12.41 -12.83 12.13
N ARG A 94 13.15 -12.43 13.17
CA ARG A 94 14.62 -12.35 13.11
C ARG A 94 15.25 -13.69 12.71
N ARG A 95 16.30 -13.63 11.89
CA ARG A 95 17.05 -14.78 11.33
C ARG A 95 16.21 -15.72 10.44
N SER A 96 15.02 -15.31 10.03
CA SER A 96 14.19 -16.07 9.08
C SER A 96 14.76 -15.98 7.66
N PRO A 97 14.33 -16.86 6.72
CA PRO A 97 14.62 -16.66 5.29
C PRO A 97 14.28 -15.25 4.79
N ALA A 98 13.10 -14.73 5.13
CA ALA A 98 12.67 -13.40 4.74
C ALA A 98 13.60 -12.28 5.25
N ASP A 99 14.03 -12.35 6.52
CA ASP A 99 15.01 -11.43 7.11
C ASP A 99 16.38 -11.55 6.42
N ARG A 100 16.82 -12.76 6.10
CA ARG A 100 18.13 -13.03 5.48
C ARG A 100 18.25 -12.54 4.04
N ILE A 101 17.15 -12.49 3.30
CA ILE A 101 17.15 -11.92 1.94
C ILE A 101 17.00 -10.39 1.93
N GLY A 102 16.90 -9.76 3.11
CA GLY A 102 16.83 -8.31 3.25
C GLY A 102 15.46 -7.71 3.00
N LEU A 103 14.37 -8.48 3.19
CA LEU A 103 13.03 -7.89 3.27
C LEU A 103 12.95 -6.98 4.51
N GLU A 104 12.07 -5.98 4.43
CA GLU A 104 11.82 -5.01 5.50
C GLU A 104 10.31 -4.83 5.71
N PRO A 105 9.85 -4.52 6.93
CA PRO A 105 8.49 -4.04 7.15
C PRO A 105 8.20 -2.81 6.28
N GLY A 106 7.04 -2.82 5.61
CA GLY A 106 6.66 -1.81 4.62
C GLY A 106 7.01 -2.18 3.18
N ASP A 107 7.74 -3.28 2.94
CA ASP A 107 7.90 -3.81 1.58
C ASP A 107 6.57 -4.32 1.04
N ILE A 108 6.23 -3.91 -0.18
CA ILE A 108 5.03 -4.35 -0.88
C ILE A 108 5.45 -5.29 -2.00
N LEU A 109 5.12 -6.56 -1.90
CA LEU A 109 5.29 -7.52 -2.98
C LEU A 109 4.29 -7.23 -4.10
N VAL A 110 4.82 -6.92 -5.28
CA VAL A 110 4.01 -6.67 -6.48
C VAL A 110 4.07 -7.84 -7.46
N ARG A 111 5.24 -8.48 -7.62
CA ARG A 111 5.41 -9.63 -8.53
C ARG A 111 6.36 -10.68 -7.96
N LEU A 112 6.04 -11.94 -8.20
CA LEU A 112 6.86 -13.10 -7.86
C LEU A 112 7.01 -14.00 -9.07
N ASN A 113 8.24 -14.27 -9.49
CA ASN A 113 8.58 -15.06 -10.68
C ASN A 113 7.83 -14.62 -11.95
N GLY A 114 7.63 -13.31 -12.09
CA GLY A 114 6.96 -12.71 -13.23
C GLY A 114 5.42 -12.78 -13.20
N ARG A 115 4.83 -13.30 -12.11
CA ARG A 115 3.39 -13.27 -11.85
C ARG A 115 3.06 -12.10 -10.93
N THR A 116 2.05 -11.32 -11.27
CA THR A 116 1.51 -10.27 -10.38
C THR A 116 0.90 -10.94 -9.15
N ILE A 117 1.08 -10.32 -7.99
CA ILE A 117 0.56 -10.81 -6.72
C ILE A 117 -0.45 -9.81 -6.21
N GLU A 118 -1.72 -10.17 -6.22
CA GLU A 118 -2.81 -9.30 -5.77
C GLU A 118 -3.32 -9.68 -4.38
N SER A 119 -2.96 -10.89 -3.91
CA SER A 119 -3.39 -11.37 -2.61
C SER A 119 -2.40 -12.32 -1.94
N VAL A 120 -2.50 -12.41 -0.62
CA VAL A 120 -1.80 -13.37 0.26
C VAL A 120 -2.15 -14.80 -0.13
N SER A 121 -3.38 -15.07 -0.57
CA SER A 121 -3.78 -16.38 -1.06
C SER A 121 -3.03 -16.76 -2.33
N GLU A 122 -2.85 -15.84 -3.26
CA GLU A 122 -2.04 -16.05 -4.47
C GLU A 122 -0.56 -16.19 -4.16
N LEU A 123 -0.02 -15.34 -3.28
CA LEU A 123 1.34 -15.46 -2.77
C LEU A 123 1.60 -16.86 -2.22
N LYS A 124 0.74 -17.35 -1.31
CA LYS A 124 0.87 -18.69 -0.72
C LYS A 124 0.88 -19.79 -1.78
N LYS A 125 0.03 -19.69 -2.80
CA LYS A 125 0.00 -20.68 -3.90
C LYS A 125 1.33 -20.73 -4.64
N ILE A 126 1.88 -19.58 -5.03
CA ILE A 126 3.15 -19.53 -5.77
C ILE A 126 4.32 -19.98 -4.89
N LEU A 127 4.32 -19.67 -3.59
CA LEU A 127 5.37 -20.12 -2.67
C LEU A 127 5.39 -21.64 -2.42
N MET A 128 4.33 -22.37 -2.79
CA MET A 128 4.29 -23.83 -2.74
C MET A 128 4.86 -24.49 -4.00
N GLU A 129 5.10 -23.73 -5.07
CA GLU A 129 5.75 -24.23 -6.27
C GLU A 129 7.28 -24.31 -6.08
N ASP A 130 7.90 -25.31 -6.70
CA ASP A 130 9.35 -25.49 -6.66
C ASP A 130 10.04 -24.61 -7.71
N PHE A 131 10.86 -23.67 -7.25
CA PHE A 131 11.68 -22.81 -8.11
C PHE A 131 13.15 -22.88 -7.74
N SER A 132 14.01 -23.09 -8.74
CA SER A 132 15.47 -23.00 -8.56
C SER A 132 15.96 -21.55 -8.43
N ILE A 133 15.19 -20.58 -8.93
CA ILE A 133 15.49 -19.15 -8.84
C ILE A 133 14.19 -18.42 -8.51
N TRP A 134 14.24 -17.59 -7.47
CA TRP A 134 13.19 -16.68 -7.06
C TRP A 134 13.52 -15.27 -7.57
N ARG A 135 12.65 -14.72 -8.41
CA ARG A 135 12.66 -13.32 -8.85
C ARG A 135 11.53 -12.61 -8.12
N ILE A 136 11.89 -11.74 -7.19
CA ILE A 136 10.96 -11.03 -6.33
C ILE A 136 11.01 -9.56 -6.73
N GLU A 137 9.87 -8.96 -7.03
CA GLU A 137 9.75 -7.53 -7.28
C GLU A 137 8.93 -6.90 -6.15
N ILE A 138 9.53 -5.96 -5.42
CA ILE A 138 8.91 -5.26 -4.29
C ILE A 138 8.92 -3.75 -4.52
N SER A 139 7.91 -3.05 -4.01
CA SER A 139 7.96 -1.59 -3.84
C SER A 139 8.39 -1.27 -2.41
N ARG A 140 9.49 -0.50 -2.28
CA ARG A 140 10.01 0.00 -1.00
C ARG A 140 10.10 1.51 -1.06
N SER A 141 9.36 2.20 -0.20
CA SER A 141 9.29 3.67 -0.16
C SER A 141 9.00 4.29 -1.54
N GLY A 142 8.11 3.67 -2.31
CA GLY A 142 7.72 4.10 -3.66
C GLY A 142 8.72 3.75 -4.76
N ARG A 143 9.81 3.03 -4.45
CA ARG A 143 10.80 2.57 -5.45
C ARG A 143 10.62 1.07 -5.69
N LEU A 144 10.53 0.68 -6.96
CA LEU A 144 10.51 -0.73 -7.34
C LEU A 144 11.93 -1.31 -7.25
N LEU A 145 12.09 -2.39 -6.49
CA LEU A 145 13.33 -3.14 -6.32
C LEU A 145 13.11 -4.58 -6.80
N GLN A 146 14.17 -5.17 -7.35
CA GLN A 146 14.17 -6.56 -7.79
C GLN A 146 15.23 -7.35 -7.03
N LEU A 147 14.82 -8.43 -6.37
CA LEU A 147 15.68 -9.38 -5.69
C LEU A 147 15.71 -10.69 -6.47
N ILE A 148 16.90 -11.28 -6.63
CA ILE A 148 17.08 -12.58 -7.28
C ILE A 148 17.79 -13.50 -6.29
N ILE A 149 17.09 -14.55 -5.86
CA ILE A 149 17.57 -15.50 -4.86
C ILE A 149 17.61 -16.89 -5.49
N ARG A 150 18.69 -17.65 -5.27
CA ARG A 150 18.74 -19.06 -5.67
C ARG A 150 18.04 -19.91 -4.60
N GLY A 151 17.17 -20.81 -5.06
CA GLY A 151 16.43 -21.76 -4.21
C GLY A 151 17.32 -22.85 -3.63
#